data_AF-A0A7S3ZHR2-F1
#
_entry.id   AF-A0A7S3ZHR2-F1
#
_cell.length_a   1.000
_cell.length_b   1.000
_cell.length_c   1.000
_cell.angle_alpha   90.00
_cell.angle_beta   90.00
_cell.angle_gamma   90.00
#
_symmetry.space_group_name_H-M   'P 1'
#
loop_
_entity.id
_entity.type
_entity.pdbx_description
1 polymer ?
#
loop_
_entity_poly.entity_id
_entity_poly.type
_entity_poly.pdbx_seq_one_letter_code
_entity_poly.pdbx_strand_id
1 'polypeptide(L)'
;IGEFRFLHPLLFKHGVWLYDRIAIMTLYIFYKAAMVALAMFYFGFFSGFSAHQLFNLWAYTFYNVAFTAAPILVVAVLDQTVSAETLENQPLAYRACITRGQLFSSRIFFVWIQQAMVHVALIFFIAFWALESDSIAYADGKTHGVWTTSSVIYSVIVMVATFRLLLEMRSFTYCHHFWVWFSFIGFWCSMFVLNVLPGFNPDLFYVVFAMLQSAQVWLTLIMCTSAPLILDLMVYGVKADAFPHYHQLLREREADKRQEVAPEYETFVFRHRKLHKTERMRLMEIERKRSENIEEQPKAETTDAIILTWLWFQNMSGGIFDGTDDAATVETEKRRNR
;
A
#
# COMPACT_ATOMS: atom_id res chain seq x y z
N ILE A 1 -23.13 10.41 -11.91
CA ILE A 1 -23.82 10.13 -10.62
C ILE A 1 -25.26 10.58 -10.79
N GLY A 2 -26.26 9.74 -10.50
CA GLY A 2 -27.68 10.04 -10.80
C GLY A 2 -28.44 10.83 -9.73
N GLU A 3 -27.99 10.77 -8.46
CA GLU A 3 -28.62 11.44 -7.32
C GLU A 3 -27.58 11.82 -6.26
N PHE A 4 -27.85 12.86 -5.45
CA PHE A 4 -26.92 13.36 -4.44
C PHE A 4 -26.63 12.35 -3.32
N ARG A 5 -27.57 11.44 -2.99
CA ARG A 5 -27.35 10.38 -1.98
C ARG A 5 -26.17 9.45 -2.30
N PHE A 6 -25.83 9.29 -3.58
CA PHE A 6 -24.69 8.46 -4.00
C PHE A 6 -23.33 9.13 -3.76
N LEU A 7 -23.31 10.43 -3.45
CA LEU A 7 -22.07 11.15 -3.12
C LEU A 7 -21.45 10.63 -1.82
N HIS A 8 -22.28 10.27 -0.84
CA HIS A 8 -21.82 9.75 0.46
C HIS A 8 -20.98 8.46 0.31
N PRO A 9 -21.50 7.35 -0.25
CA PRO A 9 -20.71 6.13 -0.44
C PRO A 9 -19.58 6.28 -1.47
N LEU A 10 -19.69 7.22 -2.42
CA LEU A 10 -18.60 7.48 -3.36
C LEU A 10 -17.40 8.13 -2.65
N LEU A 11 -17.65 9.13 -1.81
CA LEU A 11 -16.61 9.91 -1.17
C LEU A 11 -15.98 9.15 0.02
N PHE A 12 -16.80 8.64 0.93
CA PHE A 12 -16.34 8.05 2.19
C PHE A 12 -15.77 6.64 2.01
N LYS A 13 -16.37 5.81 1.14
CA LYS A 13 -15.89 4.46 0.88
C LYS A 13 -14.88 4.44 -0.26
N HIS A 14 -15.29 4.81 -1.48
CA HIS A 14 -14.42 4.67 -2.65
C HIS A 14 -13.27 5.69 -2.64
N GLY A 15 -13.51 6.92 -2.20
CA GLY A 15 -12.47 7.96 -2.11
C GLY A 15 -11.33 7.60 -1.17
N VAL A 16 -11.64 7.13 0.05
CA VAL A 16 -10.62 6.74 1.04
C VAL A 16 -9.83 5.53 0.56
N TRP A 17 -10.51 4.50 0.06
CA TRP A 17 -9.84 3.31 -0.48
C TRP A 17 -8.92 3.67 -1.64
N LEU A 18 -9.41 4.44 -2.61
CA LEU A 18 -8.62 4.84 -3.77
C LEU A 18 -7.39 5.64 -3.35
N TYR A 19 -7.52 6.56 -2.41
CA TYR A 19 -6.39 7.36 -1.93
C TYR A 19 -5.32 6.52 -1.23
N ASP A 20 -5.72 5.63 -0.31
CA ASP A 20 -4.79 4.74 0.40
C ASP A 20 -4.07 3.79 -0.58
N ARG A 21 -4.81 3.17 -1.50
CA ARG A 21 -4.27 2.27 -2.53
C ARG A 21 -3.30 2.98 -3.47
N ILE A 22 -3.64 4.18 -3.95
CA ILE A 22 -2.73 4.94 -4.83
C ILE A 22 -1.49 5.36 -4.06
N ALA A 23 -1.62 5.84 -2.82
CA ALA A 23 -0.48 6.28 -2.01
C ALA A 23 0.54 5.14 -1.82
N ILE A 24 0.07 3.95 -1.45
CA ILE A 24 0.92 2.78 -1.22
C ILE A 24 1.55 2.27 -2.52
N MET A 25 0.77 2.23 -3.59
CA MET A 25 1.21 1.77 -4.91
C MET A 25 2.32 2.68 -5.42
N THR A 26 2.12 4.00 -5.35
CA THR A 26 3.12 4.96 -5.80
C THR A 26 4.41 4.86 -4.99
N LEU A 27 4.33 4.79 -3.66
CA LEU A 27 5.50 4.65 -2.79
C LEU A 27 6.28 3.36 -3.08
N TYR A 28 5.56 2.24 -3.27
CA TYR A 28 6.17 0.94 -3.57
C TYR A 28 6.85 0.91 -4.95
N ILE A 29 6.22 1.49 -5.98
CA ILE A 29 6.82 1.60 -7.32
C ILE A 29 8.14 2.38 -7.26
N PHE A 30 8.16 3.51 -6.55
CA PHE A 30 9.39 4.30 -6.38
C PHE A 30 10.45 3.56 -5.57
N TYR A 31 10.07 2.88 -4.48
CA TYR A 31 10.96 2.06 -3.69
C TYR A 31 11.63 0.97 -4.54
N LYS A 32 10.83 0.21 -5.30
CA LYS A 32 11.33 -0.85 -6.18
C LYS A 32 12.26 -0.30 -7.27
N ALA A 33 11.88 0.79 -7.91
CA ALA A 33 12.70 1.43 -8.94
C ALA A 33 14.02 1.96 -8.36
N ALA A 34 13.97 2.58 -7.18
CA ALA A 34 15.14 3.04 -6.46
C ALA A 34 16.07 1.88 -6.10
N MET A 35 15.55 0.71 -5.72
CA MET A 35 16.40 -0.43 -5.37
C MET A 35 17.33 -0.84 -6.53
N VAL A 36 16.78 -0.94 -7.74
CA VAL A 36 17.57 -1.29 -8.93
C VAL A 36 18.57 -0.19 -9.27
N ALA A 37 18.13 1.07 -9.27
CA ALA A 37 19.00 2.20 -9.60
C ALA A 37 20.16 2.35 -8.60
N LEU A 38 19.88 2.20 -7.30
CA LEU A 38 20.88 2.26 -6.25
C LEU A 38 21.86 1.08 -6.33
N ALA A 39 21.41 -0.11 -6.74
CA ALA A 39 22.31 -1.25 -6.89
C ALA A 39 23.35 -1.00 -7.99
N MET A 40 22.92 -0.40 -9.11
CA MET A 40 23.83 0.04 -10.18
C MET A 40 24.77 1.16 -9.68
N PHE A 41 24.26 2.08 -8.87
CA PHE A 41 25.08 3.13 -8.26
C PHE A 41 26.17 2.58 -7.34
N TYR A 42 25.85 1.63 -6.45
CA TYR A 42 26.84 0.96 -5.60
C TYR A 42 27.89 0.22 -6.41
N PHE A 43 27.48 -0.52 -7.45
CA PHE A 43 28.41 -1.17 -8.37
C PHE A 43 29.30 -0.18 -9.13
N GLY A 44 28.80 1.03 -9.41
CA GLY A 44 29.57 2.11 -10.01
C GLY A 44 30.87 2.44 -9.27
N PHE A 45 30.86 2.41 -7.93
CA PHE A 45 32.06 2.67 -7.13
C PHE A 45 33.14 1.60 -7.33
N PHE A 46 32.76 0.33 -7.47
CA PHE A 46 33.69 -0.79 -7.65
C PHE A 46 34.17 -0.92 -9.10
N SER A 47 33.34 -0.53 -10.06
CA SER A 47 33.65 -0.58 -11.50
C SER A 47 34.33 0.70 -12.03
N GLY A 48 34.69 1.64 -11.16
CA GLY A 48 35.31 2.91 -11.55
C GLY A 48 34.42 3.82 -12.39
N PHE A 49 33.09 3.71 -12.23
CA PHE A 49 32.07 4.40 -13.02
C PHE A 49 32.17 4.16 -14.54
N SER A 50 32.66 3.00 -14.95
CA SER A 50 32.75 2.57 -16.36
C SER A 50 31.40 2.34 -17.06
N ALA A 51 30.28 2.60 -16.37
CA ALA A 51 28.90 2.41 -16.84
C ALA A 51 28.57 0.97 -17.30
N HIS A 52 29.30 -0.03 -16.80
CA HIS A 52 29.01 -1.43 -17.09
C HIS A 52 27.65 -1.84 -16.50
N GLN A 53 26.83 -2.52 -17.31
CA GLN A 53 25.48 -2.88 -16.92
C GLN A 53 25.52 -4.06 -15.95
N LEU A 54 25.13 -3.81 -14.69
CA LEU A 54 25.09 -4.86 -13.67
C LEU A 54 24.03 -5.93 -13.98
N PHE A 55 22.85 -5.56 -14.47
CA PHE A 55 21.73 -6.48 -14.66
C PHE A 55 21.54 -6.86 -16.12
N ASN A 56 21.20 -8.12 -16.43
CA ASN A 56 20.86 -8.47 -17.81
C ASN A 56 19.58 -7.72 -18.28
N LEU A 57 19.64 -7.14 -19.48
CA LEU A 57 18.59 -6.30 -20.05
C LEU A 57 17.23 -7.01 -20.14
N TRP A 58 17.23 -8.27 -20.57
CA TRP A 58 16.00 -9.02 -20.79
C TRP A 58 15.38 -9.47 -19.48
N ALA A 59 16.20 -9.99 -18.56
CA ALA A 59 15.74 -10.33 -17.21
C ALA A 59 15.15 -9.11 -16.46
N TYR A 60 15.77 -7.94 -16.66
CA TYR A 60 15.27 -6.66 -16.15
C TYR A 60 13.91 -6.28 -16.76
N THR A 61 13.79 -6.37 -18.09
CA THR A 61 12.58 -5.96 -18.82
C THR A 61 11.39 -6.87 -18.51
N PHE A 62 11.57 -8.19 -18.55
CA PHE A 62 10.49 -9.15 -18.26
C PHE A 62 9.94 -9.00 -16.84
N TYR A 63 10.81 -8.78 -15.86
CA TYR A 63 10.39 -8.58 -14.48
C TYR A 63 9.59 -7.30 -14.28
N ASN A 64 10.04 -6.19 -14.86
CA ASN A 64 9.33 -4.91 -14.74
C ASN A 64 7.97 -4.91 -15.42
N VAL A 65 7.88 -5.46 -16.63
CA VAL A 65 6.64 -5.39 -17.42
C VAL A 65 5.65 -6.46 -16.99
N ALA A 66 6.07 -7.73 -16.89
CA ALA A 66 5.14 -8.84 -16.68
C ALA A 66 4.94 -9.17 -15.20
N PHE A 67 6.03 -9.39 -14.47
CA PHE A 67 5.94 -10.03 -13.16
C PHE A 67 5.69 -9.05 -12.02
N THR A 68 5.98 -7.76 -12.17
CA THR A 68 5.75 -6.80 -11.07
C THR A 68 4.57 -5.88 -11.26
N ALA A 69 4.26 -5.47 -12.49
CA ALA A 69 3.08 -4.64 -12.75
C ALA A 69 1.80 -5.37 -12.34
N ALA A 70 1.67 -6.65 -12.67
CA ALA A 70 0.48 -7.46 -12.40
C ALA A 70 0.13 -7.57 -10.90
N PRO A 71 1.02 -8.05 -10.00
CA PRO A 71 0.70 -8.14 -8.57
C PRO A 71 0.46 -6.77 -7.94
N ILE A 72 1.21 -5.73 -8.34
CA ILE A 72 1.01 -4.37 -7.82
C ILE A 72 -0.37 -3.85 -8.19
N LEU A 73 -0.81 -4.04 -9.43
CA LEU A 73 -2.15 -3.62 -9.88
C LEU A 73 -3.25 -4.36 -9.14
N VAL A 74 -3.09 -5.66 -8.92
CA VAL A 74 -4.08 -6.47 -8.19
C VAL A 74 -4.20 -5.99 -6.75
N VAL A 75 -3.08 -5.77 -6.06
CA VAL A 75 -3.07 -5.17 -4.72
C VAL A 75 -3.72 -3.78 -4.74
N ALA A 76 -3.36 -2.93 -5.69
CA ALA A 76 -3.90 -1.59 -5.78
C ALA A 76 -5.41 -1.53 -6.09
N VAL A 77 -6.00 -2.58 -6.68
CA VAL A 77 -7.43 -2.62 -7.01
C VAL A 77 -8.24 -3.36 -5.94
N LEU A 78 -7.70 -4.46 -5.41
CA LEU A 78 -8.45 -5.37 -4.54
C LEU A 78 -8.15 -5.21 -3.05
N ASP A 79 -7.09 -4.50 -2.65
CA ASP A 79 -6.73 -4.39 -1.24
C ASP A 79 -7.74 -3.53 -0.47
N GLN A 80 -8.31 -4.08 0.59
CA GLN A 80 -9.35 -3.44 1.40
C GLN A 80 -8.87 -3.38 2.85
N THR A 81 -8.68 -2.16 3.34
CA THR A 81 -8.06 -1.94 4.66
C THR A 81 -9.06 -1.90 5.81
N VAL A 82 -10.25 -1.39 5.55
CA VAL A 82 -11.36 -1.22 6.52
C VAL A 82 -12.67 -1.53 5.80
N SER A 83 -13.64 -2.11 6.50
CA SER A 83 -14.94 -2.44 5.91
C SER A 83 -15.68 -1.18 5.42
N ALA A 84 -16.47 -1.35 4.37
CA ALA A 84 -17.24 -0.26 3.76
C ALA A 84 -18.19 0.41 4.77
N GLU A 85 -18.85 -0.41 5.60
CA GLU A 85 -19.83 0.04 6.57
C GLU A 85 -19.20 0.92 7.65
N THR A 86 -18.02 0.55 8.16
CA THR A 86 -17.31 1.37 9.16
C THR A 86 -16.82 2.69 8.58
N LEU A 87 -16.35 2.71 7.33
CA LEU A 87 -15.91 3.94 6.67
C LEU A 87 -17.07 4.92 6.44
N GLU A 88 -18.25 4.40 6.09
CA GLU A 88 -19.45 5.22 5.92
C GLU A 88 -19.99 5.75 7.27
N ASN A 89 -19.87 4.96 8.34
CA ASN A 89 -20.33 5.35 9.68
C ASN A 89 -19.34 6.27 10.43
N GLN A 90 -18.09 6.39 9.98
CA GLN A 90 -17.02 7.10 10.70
C GLN A 90 -16.35 8.19 9.86
N PRO A 91 -16.96 9.40 9.75
CA PRO A 91 -16.43 10.51 8.92
C PRO A 91 -15.05 11.02 9.37
N LEU A 92 -14.65 10.72 10.61
CA LEU A 92 -13.30 11.00 11.12
C LEU A 92 -12.21 10.24 10.36
N ALA A 93 -12.50 9.04 9.82
CA ALA A 93 -11.55 8.27 9.00
C ALA A 93 -11.23 8.99 7.69
N TYR A 94 -12.26 9.55 7.05
CA TYR A 94 -12.09 10.39 5.87
C TYR A 94 -11.29 11.66 6.18
N ARG A 95 -11.58 12.33 7.30
CA ARG A 95 -10.82 13.51 7.73
C ARG A 95 -9.36 13.19 8.02
N ALA A 96 -9.06 12.07 8.69
CA ALA A 96 -7.68 11.64 8.94
C ALA A 96 -6.92 11.42 7.62
N CYS A 97 -7.56 10.74 6.66
CA CYS A 97 -7.04 10.48 5.32
C CYS A 97 -6.72 11.76 4.53
N ILE A 98 -7.60 12.78 4.61
CA ILE A 98 -7.48 14.03 3.83
C ILE A 98 -6.68 15.12 4.52
N THR A 99 -6.52 15.04 5.86
CA THR A 99 -5.68 15.98 6.58
C THR A 99 -4.26 15.87 6.03
N ARG A 100 -3.75 16.97 5.48
CA ARG A 100 -2.55 17.03 4.63
C ARG A 100 -1.40 16.15 5.14
N GLY A 101 -0.99 15.17 4.31
CA GLY A 101 0.31 14.51 4.42
C GLY A 101 0.39 13.26 5.30
N GLN A 102 -0.73 12.65 5.69
CA GLN A 102 -0.71 11.44 6.52
C GLN A 102 -0.33 10.15 5.77
N LEU A 103 -0.89 9.93 4.57
CA LEU A 103 -0.63 8.71 3.77
C LEU A 103 0.43 8.95 2.68
N PHE A 104 0.38 10.12 2.05
CA PHE A 104 1.38 10.53 1.05
C PHE A 104 1.89 11.93 1.37
N SER A 105 3.20 12.04 1.61
CA SER A 105 3.92 13.28 1.89
C SER A 105 5.35 13.14 1.37
N SER A 106 5.97 14.25 0.98
CA SER A 106 7.38 14.25 0.54
C SER A 106 8.30 13.62 1.59
N ARG A 107 8.00 13.82 2.89
CA ARG A 107 8.76 13.19 3.99
C ARG A 107 8.67 11.68 3.95
N ILE A 108 7.46 11.14 3.76
CA ILE A 108 7.22 9.69 3.67
C ILE A 108 7.97 9.15 2.45
N PHE A 109 7.85 9.81 1.30
CA PHE A 109 8.58 9.43 0.09
C PHE A 109 10.10 9.30 0.33
N PHE A 110 10.74 10.30 0.95
CA PHE A 110 12.18 10.23 1.25
C PHE A 110 12.53 9.13 2.25
N VAL A 111 11.67 8.83 3.23
CA VAL A 111 11.86 7.68 4.14
C VAL A 111 11.87 6.36 3.37
N TRP A 112 10.96 6.17 2.40
CA TRP A 112 10.94 4.99 1.54
C TRP A 112 12.20 4.88 0.68
N ILE A 113 12.70 6.00 0.14
CA ILE A 113 13.96 6.02 -0.63
C ILE A 113 15.17 5.70 0.27
N GLN A 114 15.23 6.25 1.48
CA GLN A 114 16.29 5.94 2.44
C GLN A 114 16.26 4.47 2.86
N GLN A 115 15.07 3.90 3.05
CA GLN A 115 14.91 2.48 3.33
C GLN A 115 15.40 1.61 2.15
N ALA A 116 15.08 1.98 0.91
CA ALA A 116 15.62 1.33 -0.29
C ALA A 116 17.15 1.38 -0.32
N MET A 117 17.75 2.52 0.03
CA MET A 117 19.21 2.68 0.11
C MET A 117 19.84 1.73 1.13
N VAL A 118 19.27 1.62 2.34
CA VAL A 118 19.77 0.69 3.36
C VAL A 118 19.64 -0.77 2.89
N HIS A 119 18.51 -1.15 2.28
CA HIS A 119 18.30 -2.51 1.82
C HIS A 119 19.27 -2.89 0.71
N VAL A 120 19.42 -2.03 -0.28
CA VAL A 120 20.35 -2.30 -1.39
C VAL A 120 21.78 -2.32 -0.89
N ALA A 121 22.17 -1.43 0.02
CA ALA A 121 23.51 -1.47 0.61
C ALA A 121 23.76 -2.84 1.28
N LEU A 122 22.82 -3.32 2.11
CA LEU A 122 22.93 -4.63 2.73
C LEU A 122 23.01 -5.76 1.69
N ILE A 123 22.11 -5.78 0.71
CA ILE A 123 22.09 -6.81 -0.33
C ILE A 123 23.40 -6.79 -1.12
N PHE A 124 23.85 -5.62 -1.55
CA PHE A 124 25.04 -5.45 -2.37
C PHE A 124 26.30 -5.84 -1.59
N PHE A 125 26.53 -5.28 -0.39
CA PHE A 125 27.74 -5.59 0.37
C PHE A 125 27.77 -7.05 0.82
N ILE A 126 26.66 -7.62 1.29
CA ILE A 126 26.64 -9.04 1.68
C ILE A 126 26.90 -9.94 0.46
N ALA A 127 26.21 -9.70 -0.67
CA ALA A 127 26.39 -10.51 -1.86
C ALA A 127 27.79 -10.36 -2.47
N PHE A 128 28.31 -9.14 -2.52
CA PHE A 128 29.63 -8.83 -3.07
C PHE A 128 30.71 -9.51 -2.24
N TRP A 129 30.75 -9.29 -0.92
CA TRP A 129 31.77 -9.90 -0.06
C TRP A 129 31.66 -11.41 0.03
N ALA A 130 30.44 -11.95 -0.02
CA ALA A 130 30.24 -13.39 0.04
C ALA A 130 30.55 -14.11 -1.29
N LEU A 131 30.64 -13.40 -2.42
CA LEU A 131 30.93 -13.98 -3.74
C LEU A 131 32.28 -13.54 -4.32
N GLU A 132 32.90 -12.49 -3.78
CA GLU A 132 34.17 -11.89 -4.26
C GLU A 132 35.43 -12.53 -3.65
N SER A 133 35.32 -13.45 -2.70
CA SER A 133 36.49 -14.23 -2.33
C SER A 133 36.94 -15.10 -3.50
N ASP A 134 38.25 -15.21 -3.75
CA ASP A 134 38.93 -16.20 -4.61
C ASP A 134 38.63 -17.68 -4.24
N SER A 135 37.55 -17.93 -3.50
CA SER A 135 37.01 -19.24 -3.19
C SER A 135 36.60 -19.95 -4.47
N ILE A 136 37.12 -21.17 -4.62
CA ILE A 136 36.70 -22.13 -5.63
C ILE A 136 35.18 -22.35 -5.47
N ALA A 137 34.41 -21.78 -6.39
CA ALA A 137 32.96 -21.69 -6.30
C ALA A 137 32.22 -22.95 -6.75
N TYR A 138 32.88 -23.71 -7.63
CA TYR A 138 32.36 -24.91 -8.27
C TYR A 138 33.26 -26.10 -7.95
N ALA A 139 32.68 -27.30 -7.89
CA ALA A 139 33.45 -28.55 -7.76
C ALA A 139 34.52 -28.72 -8.86
N ASP A 140 34.34 -28.02 -9.99
CA ASP A 140 35.26 -27.97 -11.14
C ASP A 140 36.43 -26.98 -11.01
N GLY A 141 36.60 -26.30 -9.87
CA GLY A 141 37.73 -25.37 -9.67
C GLY A 141 37.53 -23.95 -10.24
N LYS A 142 36.39 -23.68 -10.88
CA LYS A 142 36.10 -22.36 -11.50
C LYS A 142 35.66 -21.33 -10.47
N THR A 143 35.97 -20.05 -10.73
CA THR A 143 35.52 -18.90 -9.94
C THR A 143 34.19 -18.35 -10.42
N HIS A 144 33.51 -17.56 -9.59
CA HIS A 144 32.28 -16.87 -9.98
C HIS A 144 32.59 -15.74 -10.98
N GLY A 145 31.86 -15.71 -12.10
CA GLY A 145 31.90 -14.59 -13.01
C GLY A 145 31.03 -13.42 -12.52
N VAL A 146 31.32 -12.20 -13.00
CA VAL A 146 30.53 -10.99 -12.69
C VAL A 146 29.04 -11.21 -12.98
N TRP A 147 28.71 -11.89 -14.08
CA TRP A 147 27.32 -12.23 -14.44
C TRP A 147 26.61 -13.14 -13.43
N THR A 148 27.34 -14.03 -12.75
CA THR A 148 26.78 -14.86 -11.68
C THR A 148 26.43 -13.98 -10.49
N THR A 149 27.37 -13.15 -10.03
CA THR A 149 27.17 -12.21 -8.91
C THR A 149 26.02 -11.24 -9.20
N SER A 150 25.98 -10.68 -10.40
CA SER A 150 24.90 -9.85 -10.91
C SER A 150 23.54 -10.53 -10.85
N SER A 151 23.46 -11.79 -11.31
CA SER A 151 22.22 -12.56 -11.32
C SER A 151 21.73 -12.88 -9.90
N VAL A 152 22.65 -13.13 -8.96
CA VAL A 152 22.32 -13.32 -7.55
C VAL A 152 21.79 -12.03 -6.93
N ILE A 153 22.50 -10.91 -7.08
CA ILE A 153 22.07 -9.59 -6.55
C ILE A 153 20.67 -9.25 -7.09
N TYR A 154 20.45 -9.44 -8.39
CA TYR A 154 19.16 -9.18 -9.01
C TYR A 154 18.05 -10.07 -8.44
N SER A 155 18.31 -11.37 -8.32
CA SER A 155 17.34 -12.32 -7.75
C SER A 155 16.96 -11.97 -6.32
N VAL A 156 17.93 -11.54 -5.50
CA VAL A 156 17.67 -11.06 -4.13
C VAL A 156 16.80 -9.81 -4.15
N ILE A 157 17.11 -8.81 -4.99
CA ILE A 157 16.32 -7.57 -5.09
C ILE A 157 14.87 -7.91 -5.46
N VAL A 158 14.67 -8.83 -6.41
CA VAL A 158 13.35 -9.30 -6.81
C VAL A 158 12.63 -9.98 -5.65
N MET A 159 13.30 -10.89 -4.94
CA MET A 159 12.71 -11.59 -3.80
C MET A 159 12.33 -10.62 -2.68
N VAL A 160 13.22 -9.71 -2.30
CA VAL A 160 12.98 -8.70 -1.26
C VAL A 160 11.82 -7.78 -1.66
N ALA A 161 11.73 -7.36 -2.93
CA ALA A 161 10.59 -6.58 -3.41
C ALA A 161 9.28 -7.36 -3.24
N THR A 162 9.22 -8.61 -3.72
CA THR A 162 8.01 -9.45 -3.64
C THR A 162 7.58 -9.71 -2.20
N PHE A 163 8.52 -10.03 -1.29
CA PHE A 163 8.22 -10.21 0.12
C PHE A 163 7.82 -8.90 0.80
N ARG A 164 8.43 -7.77 0.44
CA ARG A 164 8.01 -6.46 0.94
C ARG A 164 6.60 -6.11 0.50
N LEU A 165 6.22 -6.45 -0.74
CA LEU A 165 4.84 -6.31 -1.20
C LEU A 165 3.89 -7.15 -0.34
N LEU A 166 4.25 -8.41 -0.05
CA LEU A 166 3.49 -9.29 0.86
C LEU A 166 3.31 -8.69 2.25
N LEU A 167 4.33 -8.04 2.79
CA LEU A 167 4.27 -7.40 4.11
C LEU A 167 3.39 -6.14 4.13
N GLU A 168 3.31 -5.40 3.02
CA GLU A 168 2.49 -4.20 2.94
C GLU A 168 1.02 -4.50 2.59
N MET A 169 0.73 -5.68 2.02
CA MET A 169 -0.64 -6.12 1.78
C MET A 169 -1.44 -6.19 3.07
N ARG A 170 -2.61 -5.54 3.09
CA ARG A 170 -3.47 -5.49 4.30
C ARG A 170 -4.56 -6.54 4.26
N SER A 171 -5.03 -6.92 3.07
CA SER A 171 -6.01 -7.99 2.85
C SER A 171 -5.37 -9.22 2.20
N PHE A 172 -5.57 -10.38 2.83
CA PHE A 172 -5.11 -11.67 2.32
C PHE A 172 -6.27 -12.40 1.64
N THR A 173 -6.49 -12.16 0.35
CA THR A 173 -7.43 -12.97 -0.44
C THR A 173 -6.69 -13.98 -1.33
N TYR A 174 -7.40 -15.00 -1.80
CA TYR A 174 -6.83 -16.01 -2.72
C TYR A 174 -6.30 -15.40 -4.03
N CYS A 175 -6.95 -14.34 -4.53
CA CYS A 175 -6.53 -13.64 -5.74
C CYS A 175 -5.16 -12.96 -5.54
N HIS A 176 -4.95 -12.30 -4.40
CA HIS A 176 -3.66 -11.67 -4.09
C HIS A 176 -2.53 -12.70 -4.06
N HIS A 177 -2.74 -13.83 -3.38
CA HIS A 177 -1.76 -14.91 -3.33
C HIS A 177 -1.43 -15.43 -4.73
N PHE A 178 -2.44 -15.71 -5.55
CA PHE A 178 -2.24 -16.21 -6.91
C PHE A 178 -1.31 -15.30 -7.72
N TRP A 179 -1.55 -13.99 -7.72
CA TRP A 179 -0.73 -13.05 -8.49
C TRP A 179 0.67 -12.83 -7.93
N VAL A 180 0.84 -12.88 -6.62
CA VAL A 180 2.17 -12.81 -6.01
C VAL A 180 2.99 -14.07 -6.30
N TRP A 181 2.39 -15.25 -6.19
CA TRP A 181 3.06 -16.51 -6.54
C TRP A 181 3.33 -16.62 -8.03
N PHE A 182 2.41 -16.15 -8.88
CA PHE A 182 2.63 -16.04 -10.33
C PHE A 182 3.85 -15.16 -10.64
N SER A 183 4.00 -14.02 -9.95
CA SER A 183 5.18 -13.16 -10.07
C SER A 183 6.47 -13.87 -9.65
N PHE A 184 6.45 -14.54 -8.49
CA PHE A 184 7.61 -15.22 -7.93
C PHE A 184 8.07 -16.39 -8.81
N ILE A 185 7.14 -17.26 -9.20
CA ILE A 185 7.42 -18.42 -10.07
C ILE A 185 7.81 -17.94 -11.46
N GLY A 186 7.08 -16.95 -12.00
CA GLY A 186 7.34 -16.37 -13.31
C GLY A 186 8.75 -15.80 -13.45
N PHE A 187 9.27 -15.16 -12.40
CA PHE A 187 10.66 -14.71 -12.36
C PHE A 187 11.66 -15.85 -12.54
N TRP A 188 11.57 -16.91 -11.72
CA TRP A 188 12.48 -18.06 -11.81
C TRP A 188 12.34 -18.81 -13.14
N CYS A 189 11.11 -18.96 -13.64
CA CYS A 189 10.88 -19.51 -14.97
C CYS A 189 11.54 -18.66 -16.07
N SER A 190 11.46 -17.33 -15.98
CA SER A 190 12.09 -16.45 -16.96
C SER A 190 13.62 -16.56 -16.95
N MET A 191 14.22 -16.68 -15.76
CA MET A 191 15.66 -16.94 -15.62
C MET A 191 16.07 -18.28 -16.24
N PHE A 192 15.26 -19.32 -16.05
CA PHE A 192 15.50 -20.63 -16.65
C PHE A 192 15.39 -20.59 -18.18
N VAL A 193 14.38 -19.90 -18.73
CA VAL A 193 14.20 -19.76 -20.18
C VAL A 193 15.35 -18.96 -20.82
N LEU A 194 15.77 -17.86 -20.20
CA LEU A 194 16.91 -17.06 -20.67
C LEU A 194 18.22 -17.84 -20.64
N ASN A 195 18.32 -18.85 -19.79
CA ASN A 195 19.51 -19.68 -19.69
C ASN A 195 19.63 -20.74 -20.79
N VAL A 196 18.50 -21.28 -21.27
CA VAL A 196 18.47 -22.36 -22.26
C VAL A 196 18.58 -21.85 -23.70
N LEU A 197 18.22 -20.58 -23.95
CA LEU A 197 18.15 -19.99 -25.30
C LEU A 197 19.43 -19.20 -25.65
N PRO A 198 20.43 -19.81 -26.32
CA PRO A 198 21.72 -19.17 -26.57
C PRO A 198 21.61 -18.03 -27.59
N GLY A 199 20.63 -18.11 -28.50
CA GLY A 199 20.38 -17.10 -29.52
C GLY A 199 19.72 -15.81 -29.02
N PHE A 200 19.17 -15.81 -27.80
CA PHE A 200 18.48 -14.65 -27.23
C PHE A 200 19.38 -13.84 -26.27
N ASN A 201 20.25 -14.52 -25.50
CA ASN A 201 21.27 -13.89 -24.65
C ASN A 201 22.51 -14.79 -24.49
N PRO A 202 23.64 -14.47 -25.13
CA PRO A 202 24.88 -15.22 -24.92
C PRO A 202 25.45 -15.02 -23.50
N ASP A 203 25.21 -13.86 -22.87
CA ASP A 203 25.80 -13.49 -21.57
C ASP A 203 25.23 -14.28 -20.36
N LEU A 204 24.01 -14.82 -20.48
CA LEU A 204 23.32 -15.59 -19.44
C LEU A 204 23.38 -17.12 -19.67
N PHE A 205 23.97 -17.53 -20.79
CA PHE A 205 24.03 -18.93 -21.17
C PHE A 205 24.83 -19.72 -20.13
N TYR A 206 24.22 -20.78 -19.59
CA TYR A 206 24.75 -21.63 -18.51
C TYR A 206 24.98 -20.98 -17.12
N VAL A 207 24.94 -19.64 -17.00
CA VAL A 207 25.16 -18.91 -15.74
C VAL A 207 24.17 -19.30 -14.64
N VAL A 208 22.89 -19.50 -14.98
CA VAL A 208 21.85 -19.87 -14.00
C VAL A 208 21.99 -21.33 -13.53
N PHE A 209 22.36 -22.26 -14.41
CA PHE A 209 22.66 -23.63 -13.98
C PHE A 209 23.84 -23.67 -13.02
N ALA A 210 24.90 -22.92 -13.32
CA ALA A 210 26.04 -22.79 -12.43
C ALA A 210 25.58 -22.18 -11.08
N MET A 211 24.81 -21.09 -11.12
CA MET A 211 24.24 -20.44 -9.93
C MET A 211 23.46 -21.43 -9.04
N LEU A 212 22.62 -22.31 -9.63
CA LEU A 212 21.80 -23.29 -8.91
C LEU A 212 22.61 -24.47 -8.34
N GLN A 213 23.78 -24.78 -8.91
CA GLN A 213 24.64 -25.86 -8.44
C GLN A 213 25.49 -25.47 -7.21
N SER A 214 25.73 -24.18 -7.00
CA SER A 214 26.59 -23.71 -5.90
C SER A 214 25.81 -23.55 -4.59
N ALA A 215 26.23 -24.28 -3.55
CA ALA A 215 25.66 -24.15 -2.21
C ALA A 215 25.90 -22.77 -1.58
N GLN A 216 27.03 -22.13 -1.91
CA GLN A 216 27.37 -20.78 -1.46
C GLN A 216 26.35 -19.76 -1.97
N VAL A 217 25.88 -19.92 -3.21
CA VAL A 217 24.85 -19.05 -3.78
C VAL A 217 23.50 -19.20 -3.07
N TRP A 218 23.09 -20.42 -2.72
CA TRP A 218 21.86 -20.61 -1.95
C TRP A 218 21.92 -19.97 -0.58
N LEU A 219 23.06 -20.07 0.10
CA LEU A 219 23.27 -19.42 1.39
C LEU A 219 23.25 -17.90 1.27
N THR A 220 23.89 -17.33 0.24
CA THR A 220 23.86 -15.89 0.01
C THR A 220 22.46 -15.39 -0.36
N LEU A 221 21.70 -16.14 -1.16
CA LEU A 221 20.29 -15.83 -1.43
C LEU A 221 19.48 -15.75 -0.14
N ILE A 222 19.61 -16.73 0.76
CA ILE A 222 18.87 -16.75 2.03
C ILE A 222 19.32 -15.63 2.97
N MET A 223 20.63 -15.41 3.10
CA MET A 223 21.18 -14.35 3.95
C MET A 223 20.78 -12.95 3.46
N CYS A 224 20.96 -12.67 2.17
CA CYS A 224 20.68 -11.35 1.61
C CYS A 224 19.18 -11.07 1.50
N THR A 225 18.31 -12.08 1.46
CA THR A 225 16.85 -11.87 1.52
C THR A 225 16.35 -11.70 2.94
N SER A 226 16.84 -12.51 3.89
CA SER A 226 16.41 -12.44 5.29
C SER A 226 16.87 -11.16 5.99
N ALA A 227 18.10 -10.68 5.76
CA ALA A 227 18.63 -9.53 6.49
C ALA A 227 17.80 -8.22 6.29
N PRO A 228 17.43 -7.79 5.07
CA PRO A 228 16.56 -6.64 4.88
C PRO A 228 15.13 -6.87 5.41
N LEU A 229 14.59 -8.08 5.26
CA LEU A 229 13.24 -8.41 5.74
C LEU A 229 13.13 -8.38 7.27
N ILE A 230 14.17 -8.83 7.98
CA ILE A 230 14.22 -8.75 9.44
C ILE A 230 14.27 -7.28 9.88
N LEU A 231 15.08 -6.46 9.22
CA LEU A 231 15.14 -5.02 9.49
C LEU A 231 13.77 -4.37 9.29
N ASP A 232 13.07 -4.74 8.21
CA ASP A 232 11.72 -4.29 7.95
C ASP A 232 10.75 -4.66 9.05
N LEU A 233 10.70 -5.95 9.40
CA LEU A 233 9.81 -6.44 10.46
C LEU A 233 10.09 -5.74 11.79
N MET A 234 11.36 -5.47 12.11
CA MET A 234 11.73 -4.72 13.30
C MET A 234 11.22 -3.28 13.25
N VAL A 235 11.41 -2.57 12.14
CA VAL A 235 10.95 -1.19 11.97
C VAL A 235 9.42 -1.12 11.98
N TYR A 236 8.74 -2.03 11.28
CA TYR A 236 7.28 -2.12 11.29
C TYR A 236 6.75 -2.44 12.68
N GLY A 237 7.35 -3.38 13.39
CA GLY A 237 6.99 -3.74 14.76
C GLY A 237 7.10 -2.54 15.70
N VAL A 238 8.25 -1.85 15.70
CA VAL A 238 8.46 -0.64 16.52
C VAL A 238 7.49 0.47 16.14
N LYS A 239 7.21 0.66 14.85
CA LYS A 239 6.28 1.71 14.39
C LYS A 239 4.83 1.41 14.78
N ALA A 240 4.39 0.17 14.59
CA ALA A 240 3.08 -0.29 15.03
C ALA A 240 2.96 -0.18 16.56
N ASP A 241 4.07 -0.42 17.27
CA ASP A 241 4.08 -0.38 18.71
C ASP A 241 4.06 1.05 19.28
N ALA A 242 4.91 1.93 18.78
CA ALA A 242 5.13 3.26 19.34
C ALA A 242 4.19 4.34 18.76
N PHE A 243 3.77 4.19 17.49
CA PHE A 243 2.99 5.20 16.77
C PHE A 243 1.93 4.56 15.86
N PRO A 244 0.90 3.92 16.43
CA PRO A 244 -0.17 3.30 15.63
C PRO A 244 -0.90 4.36 14.82
N HIS A 245 -1.08 4.10 13.52
CA HIS A 245 -1.81 5.00 12.65
C HIS A 245 -3.33 4.87 12.88
N TYR A 246 -4.10 5.94 12.63
CA TYR A 246 -5.55 5.95 12.89
C TYR A 246 -6.28 4.81 12.15
N HIS A 247 -5.91 4.52 10.91
CA HIS A 247 -6.47 3.38 10.16
C HIS A 247 -6.12 2.00 10.76
N GLN A 248 -4.96 1.86 11.41
CA GLN A 248 -4.58 0.61 12.09
C GLN A 248 -5.46 0.40 13.33
N LEU A 249 -5.68 1.45 14.13
CA LEU A 249 -6.57 1.40 15.29
C LEU A 249 -8.02 1.08 14.92
N LEU A 250 -8.51 1.60 13.80
CA LEU A 250 -9.84 1.27 13.29
C LEU A 250 -9.95 -0.20 12.88
N ARG A 251 -8.92 -0.72 12.21
CA ARG A 251 -8.85 -2.12 11.81
C ARG A 251 -8.79 -3.06 13.02
N GLU A 252 -8.01 -2.71 14.04
CA GLU A 252 -7.96 -3.46 15.31
C GLU A 252 -9.35 -3.51 15.96
N ARG A 253 -10.05 -2.37 16.04
CA ARG A 253 -11.43 -2.33 16.57
C ARG A 253 -12.41 -3.16 15.74
N GLU A 254 -12.28 -3.20 14.42
CA GLU A 254 -13.11 -4.07 13.56
C GLU A 254 -12.80 -5.55 13.80
N ALA A 255 -11.53 -5.91 13.99
CA ALA A 255 -11.11 -7.27 14.29
C ALA A 255 -11.63 -7.73 15.66
N ASP A 256 -11.54 -6.88 16.68
CA ASP A 256 -12.08 -7.14 18.03
C ASP A 256 -13.60 -7.36 17.96
N LYS A 257 -14.34 -6.49 17.26
CA LYS A 257 -15.79 -6.65 17.06
C LYS A 257 -16.16 -7.93 16.31
N ARG A 258 -15.35 -8.35 15.34
CA ARG A 258 -15.57 -9.64 14.63
C ARG A 258 -15.32 -10.84 15.54
N GLN A 259 -14.35 -10.74 16.46
CA GLN A 259 -14.10 -11.79 17.46
C GLN A 259 -15.22 -11.89 18.50
N GLU A 260 -15.79 -10.77 18.94
CA GLU A 260 -16.95 -10.77 19.87
C GLU A 260 -18.21 -11.43 19.26
N VAL A 261 -18.35 -11.43 17.93
CA VAL A 261 -19.50 -12.00 17.19
C VAL A 261 -19.27 -13.47 16.80
N ALA A 262 -18.04 -13.97 16.81
CA ALA A 262 -17.73 -15.38 16.50
C ALA A 262 -18.03 -16.26 17.73
N PRO A 263 -18.81 -17.36 17.60
CA PRO A 263 -19.09 -18.25 18.72
C PRO A 263 -17.81 -18.88 19.26
N GLU A 264 -17.73 -18.95 20.59
CA GLU A 264 -16.64 -19.41 21.44
C GLU A 264 -16.26 -20.89 21.18
N TYR A 265 -15.63 -21.18 20.04
CA TYR A 265 -14.79 -22.36 19.85
C TYR A 265 -13.70 -21.98 18.84
N GLU A 266 -12.44 -22.21 19.23
CA GLU A 266 -11.23 -21.75 18.54
C GLU A 266 -10.89 -20.27 18.76
N THR A 267 -10.08 -19.98 19.78
CA THR A 267 -8.77 -19.34 19.56
C THR A 267 -7.96 -19.26 20.85
N PHE A 268 -6.71 -19.70 20.77
CA PHE A 268 -5.67 -19.41 21.74
C PHE A 268 -5.52 -17.89 21.89
N VAL A 269 -5.74 -17.41 23.10
CA VAL A 269 -5.75 -15.99 23.47
C VAL A 269 -4.36 -15.38 23.23
N PHE A 270 -4.21 -14.58 22.18
CA PHE A 270 -3.12 -13.61 22.10
C PHE A 270 -3.42 -12.47 23.08
N ARG A 271 -2.47 -12.26 23.99
CA ARG A 271 -2.44 -11.24 25.03
C ARG A 271 -2.89 -9.87 24.49
N HIS A 272 -4.08 -9.42 24.89
CA HIS A 272 -4.54 -8.06 24.63
C HIS A 272 -3.49 -7.04 25.09
N ARG A 273 -3.07 -6.19 24.16
CA ARG A 273 -2.27 -5.01 24.42
C ARG A 273 -3.12 -4.08 25.31
N LYS A 274 -2.75 -3.93 26.58
CA LYS A 274 -3.36 -2.91 27.44
C LYS A 274 -3.05 -1.57 26.79
N LEU A 275 -4.05 -0.92 26.16
CA LEU A 275 -3.93 0.47 25.73
C LEU A 275 -3.28 1.27 26.86
N HIS A 276 -2.20 2.00 26.54
CA HIS A 276 -1.50 2.80 27.53
C HIS A 276 -2.52 3.70 28.23
N LYS A 277 -2.47 3.78 29.57
CA LYS A 277 -3.40 4.58 30.39
C LYS A 277 -3.58 6.00 29.83
N THR A 278 -2.51 6.56 29.27
CA THR A 278 -2.47 7.87 28.60
C THR A 278 -3.37 7.97 27.37
N GLU A 279 -3.42 6.93 26.53
CA GLU A 279 -4.25 6.92 25.32
C GLU A 279 -5.74 6.72 25.65
N ARG A 280 -6.04 5.88 26.64
CA ARG A 280 -7.40 5.76 27.19
C ARG A 280 -7.89 7.08 27.76
N MET A 281 -7.06 7.78 28.52
CA MET A 281 -7.39 9.11 29.06
C MET A 281 -7.62 10.14 27.95
N ARG A 282 -6.79 10.15 26.89
CA ARG A 282 -6.98 11.03 25.73
C ARG A 282 -8.28 10.73 24.97
N LEU A 283 -8.62 9.45 24.80
CA LEU A 283 -9.87 9.04 24.15
C LEU A 283 -11.09 9.43 24.99
N MET A 284 -11.04 9.19 26.31
CA MET A 284 -12.11 9.62 27.23
C MET A 284 -12.27 11.13 27.25
N GLU A 285 -11.19 11.90 27.15
CA GLU A 285 -11.27 13.35 27.12
C GLU A 285 -11.82 13.89 25.80
N ILE A 286 -11.50 13.23 24.67
CA ILE A 286 -12.12 13.51 23.38
C ILE A 286 -13.62 13.17 23.42
N GLU A 287 -14.00 12.06 24.05
CA GLU A 287 -15.41 11.67 24.23
C GLU A 287 -16.16 12.61 25.18
N ARG A 288 -15.52 13.08 26.26
CA ARG A 288 -16.11 14.06 27.19
C ARG A 288 -16.38 15.39 26.50
N LYS A 289 -15.41 15.88 25.71
CA LYS A 289 -15.59 17.08 24.88
C LYS A 289 -16.65 16.90 23.80
N ARG A 290 -16.85 15.65 23.32
CA ARG A 290 -17.93 15.32 22.38
C ARG A 290 -19.29 15.37 23.07
N SER A 291 -19.44 14.83 24.28
CA SER A 291 -20.69 14.92 25.03
C SER A 291 -21.03 16.36 25.41
N GLU A 292 -20.04 17.15 25.85
CA GLU A 292 -20.21 18.57 26.17
C GLU A 292 -20.64 19.37 24.93
N ASN A 293 -19.99 19.18 23.77
CA ASN A 293 -20.39 19.85 22.51
C ASN A 293 -21.76 19.42 21.98
N ILE A 294 -22.22 18.21 22.29
CA ILE A 294 -23.54 17.72 21.86
C ILE A 294 -24.65 18.27 22.78
N GLU A 295 -24.37 18.47 24.07
CA GLU A 295 -25.29 19.12 25.01
C GLU A 295 -25.34 20.65 24.84
N GLU A 296 -24.23 21.29 24.48
CA GLU A 296 -24.17 22.75 24.29
C GLU A 296 -24.79 23.23 22.98
N GLN A 297 -25.06 22.36 22.00
CA GLN A 297 -25.85 22.78 20.82
C GLN A 297 -27.34 22.88 21.22
N PRO A 298 -27.91 24.09 21.34
CA PRO A 298 -29.33 24.21 21.61
C PRO A 298 -30.09 23.62 20.41
N LYS A 299 -30.88 22.56 20.63
CA LYS A 299 -31.76 21.93 19.63
C LYS A 299 -32.66 22.95 18.89
N ALA A 300 -32.84 24.15 19.43
CA ALA A 300 -33.55 25.26 18.81
C ALA A 300 -32.85 25.82 17.55
N GLU A 301 -31.51 25.98 17.55
CA GLU A 301 -30.79 26.64 16.44
C GLU A 301 -30.78 25.82 15.14
N THR A 302 -30.72 24.49 15.24
CA THR A 302 -30.75 23.61 14.07
C THR A 302 -32.09 23.63 13.34
N THR A 303 -33.20 23.85 14.04
CA THR A 303 -34.54 23.84 13.43
C THR A 303 -34.76 25.13 12.63
N ASP A 304 -34.37 26.28 13.20
CA ASP A 304 -34.48 27.58 12.55
C ASP A 304 -33.51 27.72 11.37
N ALA A 305 -32.29 27.16 11.48
CA ALA A 305 -31.33 27.17 10.37
C ALA A 305 -31.80 26.33 9.17
N ILE A 306 -32.45 25.19 9.41
CA ILE A 306 -33.02 24.34 8.35
C ILE A 306 -34.23 25.02 7.68
N ILE A 307 -35.11 25.66 8.48
CA ILE A 307 -36.26 26.41 7.95
C ILE A 307 -35.79 27.63 7.14
N LEU A 308 -34.78 28.35 7.61
CA LEU A 308 -34.20 29.50 6.92
C LEU A 308 -33.45 29.10 5.65
N THR A 309 -32.72 27.97 5.64
CA THR A 309 -32.11 27.46 4.40
C THR A 309 -33.15 26.94 3.42
N TRP A 310 -34.27 26.35 3.89
CA TRP A 310 -35.38 25.95 3.03
C TRP A 310 -36.10 27.15 2.41
N LEU A 311 -36.42 28.18 3.20
CA LEU A 311 -37.01 29.44 2.75
C LEU A 311 -36.09 30.20 1.78
N TRP A 312 -34.78 30.21 2.06
CA TRP A 312 -33.79 30.81 1.17
C TRP A 312 -33.67 30.07 -0.17
N PHE A 313 -33.75 28.73 -0.15
CA PHE A 313 -33.76 27.91 -1.37
C PHE A 313 -35.03 28.14 -2.20
N GLN A 314 -36.18 28.29 -1.53
CA GLN A 314 -37.46 28.62 -2.18
C GLN A 314 -37.41 30.00 -2.85
N ASN A 315 -36.79 30.99 -2.20
CA ASN A 315 -36.65 32.35 -2.72
C ASN A 315 -35.64 32.46 -3.88
N MET A 316 -34.59 31.62 -3.90
CA MET A 316 -33.67 31.52 -5.04
C MET A 316 -34.25 30.80 -6.26
N SER A 317 -35.24 29.92 -6.06
CA SER A 317 -35.83 29.13 -7.14
C SER A 317 -36.83 29.89 -8.01
N GLY A 318 -37.12 31.16 -7.69
CA GLY A 318 -37.84 32.08 -8.57
C GLY A 318 -39.07 31.48 -9.26
N GLY A 319 -40.19 31.36 -8.53
CA GLY A 319 -41.53 31.31 -9.13
C GLY A 319 -41.79 30.25 -10.20
N ILE A 320 -41.61 28.97 -9.89
CA ILE A 320 -42.06 27.86 -10.79
C ILE A 320 -43.19 27.00 -10.15
N PHE A 321 -43.58 27.28 -8.91
CA PHE A 321 -44.80 26.72 -8.30
C PHE A 321 -45.49 27.78 -7.45
N ASP A 322 -45.93 28.87 -8.08
CA ASP A 322 -46.97 29.71 -7.49
C ASP A 322 -48.33 29.14 -7.90
N GLY A 323 -48.83 28.18 -7.12
CA GLY A 323 -50.19 27.67 -7.23
C GLY A 323 -51.23 28.61 -6.60
N THR A 324 -50.89 29.88 -6.36
CA THR A 324 -51.81 30.87 -5.77
C THR A 324 -52.31 31.94 -6.75
N ASP A 325 -51.86 31.95 -8.01
CA ASP A 325 -52.39 32.88 -9.04
C ASP A 325 -53.73 32.47 -9.66
N ASP A 326 -54.19 31.23 -9.46
CA ASP A 326 -55.51 30.77 -9.93
C ASP A 326 -56.67 31.17 -8.99
N ALA A 327 -56.37 31.72 -7.80
CA ALA A 327 -57.42 32.17 -6.87
C ALA A 327 -57.87 33.62 -7.13
N ALA A 328 -56.99 34.49 -7.62
CA ALA A 328 -57.29 35.91 -7.86
C ALA A 328 -57.93 36.17 -9.24
N THR A 329 -57.71 35.29 -10.20
CA THR A 329 -58.28 35.38 -11.56
C THR A 329 -59.73 34.86 -11.61
N VAL A 330 -60.09 33.86 -10.79
CA VAL A 330 -61.49 33.36 -10.70
C VAL A 330 -62.43 34.38 -10.03
N GLU A 331 -61.93 35.23 -9.14
CA GLU A 331 -62.75 36.22 -8.44
C GLU A 331 -63.00 37.50 -9.26
N THR A 332 -62.11 37.83 -10.20
CA THR A 332 -62.31 38.95 -11.14
C THR A 332 -63.24 38.57 -12.31
N GLU A 333 -63.29 37.30 -12.71
CA GLU A 333 -64.20 36.84 -13.76
C GLU A 333 -65.65 36.63 -13.27
N LYS A 334 -65.85 36.33 -11.97
CA LYS A 334 -67.20 36.27 -11.35
C LYS A 334 -67.86 37.64 -11.15
N ARG A 335 -67.11 38.75 -11.15
CA ARG A 335 -67.66 40.11 -11.04
C ARG A 335 -68.02 40.75 -12.39
N ARG A 336 -67.66 40.11 -13.51
CA ARG A 336 -67.98 40.61 -14.86
C ARG A 336 -69.24 40.00 -15.47
N ASN A 337 -69.77 38.91 -14.89
CA ASN A 337 -70.99 38.23 -15.32
C ASN A 337 -72.14 38.30 -14.29
N ARG A 338 -72.26 39.42 -13.56
CA ARG A 338 -73.46 39.77 -12.79
C ARG A 338 -73.96 41.16 -13.15
#